data_AF-A0A9J6GV76-F1
#
_entry.id   AF-A0A9J6GV76-F1
#
_cell.length_a   1.000
_cell.length_b   1.000
_cell.length_c   1.000
_cell.angle_alpha   90.00
_cell.angle_beta   90.00
_cell.angle_gamma   90.00
#
_symmetry.space_group_name_H-M   'P 1'
#
loop_
_entity.id
_entity.type
_entity.pdbx_description
1 polymer ?
#
loop_
_entity_poly.entity_id
_entity_poly.type
_entity_poly.pdbx_seq_one_letter_code
_entity_poly.pdbx_strand_id
1 'polypeptide(L)'
;MRKNEYLANFEVYQGKQEDSEASTQYEKGFRKAAAPLRKMVYELPVEVRDLLYHFYFDNLFTNLHLLGHLKEKNYEATGTVRKTVCPKNAPSLGLISSNARPVGTKSTRFQTTG
;
A
#
# COMPACT_ATOMS: atom_id res chain seq x y z
N MET A 1 25.77 -2.53 6.91
CA MET A 1 25.07 -3.38 5.91
C MET A 1 25.01 -2.62 4.60
N ARG A 2 25.63 -3.12 3.52
CA ARG A 2 25.41 -2.54 2.19
C ARG A 2 24.00 -2.93 1.74
N LYS A 3 23.22 -1.96 1.26
CA LYS A 3 21.97 -2.28 0.55
C LYS A 3 22.37 -2.83 -0.80
N ASN A 4 21.91 -4.03 -1.10
CA ASN A 4 21.98 -4.54 -2.46
C ASN A 4 20.68 -4.15 -3.15
N GLU A 5 20.79 -3.45 -4.27
CA GLU A 5 19.65 -2.97 -5.03
C GLU A 5 19.44 -3.89 -6.23
N TYR A 6 18.44 -4.75 -6.15
CA TYR A 6 18.08 -5.68 -7.22
C TYR A 6 16.68 -5.35 -7.73
N LEU A 7 16.53 -5.39 -9.06
CA LEU A 7 15.22 -5.36 -9.68
C LEU A 7 14.59 -6.74 -9.56
N ALA A 8 13.67 -6.90 -8.59
CA ALA A 8 13.02 -8.18 -8.32
C ALA A 8 11.89 -8.49 -9.32
N ASN A 9 11.10 -7.48 -9.70
CA ASN A 9 9.98 -7.61 -10.63
C ASN A 9 9.64 -6.23 -11.22
N PHE A 10 9.08 -6.20 -12.42
CA PHE A 10 8.50 -5.02 -13.04
C PHE A 10 7.38 -5.40 -14.01
N GLU A 11 6.41 -4.51 -14.16
CA GLU A 11 5.35 -4.61 -15.16
C GLU A 11 5.30 -3.28 -15.93
N VAL A 12 5.31 -3.37 -17.27
CA VAL A 12 5.28 -2.16 -18.11
C VAL A 12 3.86 -1.62 -18.12
N TYR A 13 3.71 -0.34 -17.83
CA TYR A 13 2.41 0.33 -17.92
C TYR A 13 2.01 0.53 -19.39
N GLN A 14 0.89 -0.09 -19.80
CA GLN A 14 0.43 -0.10 -21.19
C GLN A 14 -0.70 0.91 -21.47
N GLY A 15 -1.04 1.78 -20.51
CA GLY A 15 -2.14 2.74 -20.68
C GLY A 15 -3.52 2.10 -20.52
N LYS A 16 -4.51 2.61 -21.25
CA LYS A 16 -5.89 2.10 -21.22
C LYS A 16 -5.97 0.88 -22.14
N GLN A 17 -6.06 -0.31 -21.56
CA GLN A 17 -6.51 -1.48 -22.30
C GLN A 17 -8.02 -1.62 -22.16
N GLU A 18 -8.69 -2.00 -23.26
CA GLU A 18 -10.10 -2.34 -23.26
C GLU A 18 -10.24 -3.78 -22.73
N ASP A 19 -10.75 -3.86 -21.50
CA ASP A 19 -11.33 -5.00 -20.80
C ASP A 19 -10.73 -6.39 -21.09
N SER A 20 -9.67 -6.74 -20.36
CA SER A 20 -9.44 -8.14 -19.99
C SER A 20 -10.18 -8.44 -18.68
N GLU A 21 -10.90 -9.56 -18.58
CA GLU A 21 -11.54 -9.94 -17.30
C GLU A 21 -10.55 -10.03 -16.13
N ALA A 22 -9.29 -10.32 -16.44
CA ALA A 22 -8.19 -10.36 -15.48
C ALA A 22 -7.87 -8.97 -14.88
N SER A 23 -7.90 -7.89 -15.65
CA SER A 23 -7.71 -6.54 -15.08
C SER A 23 -8.82 -6.18 -14.09
N THR A 24 -10.05 -6.59 -14.37
CA THR A 24 -11.23 -6.19 -13.60
C THR A 24 -11.24 -6.74 -12.17
N GLN A 25 -10.78 -7.98 -11.97
CA GLN A 25 -10.79 -8.61 -10.64
C GLN A 25 -9.73 -8.07 -9.67
N TYR A 26 -8.52 -7.77 -10.15
CA TYR A 26 -7.45 -7.20 -9.31
C TYR A 26 -7.67 -5.69 -9.09
N GLU A 27 -8.19 -4.98 -10.10
CA GLU A 27 -8.45 -3.55 -9.99
C GLU A 27 -9.62 -3.21 -9.05
N LYS A 28 -10.67 -4.04 -9.00
CA LYS A 28 -11.89 -3.79 -8.19
C LYS A 28 -11.63 -3.57 -6.70
N GLY A 29 -10.53 -4.11 -6.15
CA GLY A 29 -10.14 -3.93 -4.74
C GLY A 29 -8.88 -3.08 -4.53
N PHE A 30 -7.91 -3.18 -5.42
CA PHE A 30 -6.58 -2.61 -5.20
C PHE A 30 -6.37 -1.27 -5.91
N ARG A 31 -7.25 -0.88 -6.85
CA ARG A 31 -7.04 0.22 -7.81
C ARG A 31 -5.93 -0.12 -8.82
N LYS A 32 -5.94 0.57 -9.96
CA LYS A 32 -5.01 0.35 -11.09
C LYS A 32 -3.54 0.29 -10.69
N ALA A 33 -3.11 1.19 -9.81
CA ALA A 33 -1.70 1.29 -9.43
C ALA A 33 -1.21 0.13 -8.54
N ALA A 34 -2.05 -0.38 -7.64
CA ALA A 34 -1.62 -1.40 -6.68
C ALA A 34 -1.93 -2.85 -7.12
N ALA A 35 -2.69 -3.03 -8.21
CA ALA A 35 -2.96 -4.34 -8.78
C ALA A 35 -1.67 -5.07 -9.25
N PRO A 36 -0.73 -4.43 -9.98
CA PRO A 36 0.58 -5.01 -10.31
C PRO A 36 1.37 -5.46 -9.09
N LEU A 37 1.30 -4.68 -8.01
CA LEU A 37 1.97 -4.98 -6.74
C LEU A 37 1.44 -6.26 -6.10
N ARG A 38 0.12 -6.46 -6.11
CA ARG A 38 -0.47 -7.73 -5.68
C ARG A 38 0.05 -8.89 -6.52
N LYS A 39 0.04 -8.75 -7.85
CA LYS A 39 0.54 -9.78 -8.78
C LYS A 39 2.01 -10.12 -8.50
N MET A 40 2.87 -9.10 -8.32
CA MET A 40 4.27 -9.29 -7.95
C MET A 40 4.44 -10.12 -6.69
N VAL A 41 3.67 -9.85 -5.62
CA VAL A 41 3.71 -10.63 -4.38
C VAL A 41 3.24 -12.06 -4.60
N TYR A 42 2.38 -12.30 -5.58
CA TYR A 42 1.99 -13.67 -5.96
C TYR A 42 3.07 -14.42 -6.75
N GLU A 43 3.88 -13.71 -7.52
CA GLU A 43 4.94 -14.26 -8.38
C GLU A 43 6.28 -14.48 -7.67
N LEU A 44 6.42 -14.02 -6.42
CA LEU A 44 7.61 -14.28 -5.62
C LEU A 44 7.86 -15.80 -5.49
N PRO A 45 9.11 -16.26 -5.68
CA PRO A 45 9.48 -17.66 -5.49
C PRO A 45 9.04 -18.19 -4.12
N VAL A 46 8.66 -19.46 -4.06
CA VAL A 46 8.13 -20.08 -2.83
C VAL A 46 9.15 -19.96 -1.68
N GLU A 47 10.43 -20.10 -2.01
CA GLU A 47 11.55 -20.06 -1.07
C GLU A 47 11.70 -18.70 -0.37
N VAL A 48 11.25 -17.62 -1.02
CA VAL A 48 11.32 -16.27 -0.47
C VAL A 48 9.98 -15.79 0.06
N ARG A 49 8.87 -16.43 -0.33
CA ARG A 49 7.53 -15.99 0.05
C ARG A 49 7.30 -16.02 1.55
N ASP A 50 7.90 -16.97 2.26
CA ASP A 50 7.74 -17.12 3.70
C ASP A 50 8.65 -16.19 4.51
N LEU A 51 9.47 -15.36 3.84
CA LEU A 51 10.32 -14.37 4.50
C LEU A 51 9.51 -13.15 4.95
N LEU A 52 9.85 -12.61 6.11
CA LEU A 52 9.23 -11.40 6.66
C LEU A 52 9.72 -10.14 5.93
N TYR A 53 9.19 -9.92 4.73
CA TYR A 53 9.46 -8.73 3.96
C TYR A 53 8.76 -7.49 4.52
N HIS A 54 9.47 -6.36 4.44
CA HIS A 54 8.93 -5.04 4.72
C HIS A 54 8.87 -4.23 3.43
N PHE A 55 7.65 -3.99 2.95
CA PHE A 55 7.41 -3.22 1.74
C PHE A 55 7.31 -1.73 2.02
N TYR A 56 7.92 -0.93 1.15
CA TYR A 56 7.84 0.53 1.19
C TYR A 56 7.17 1.04 -0.09
N PHE A 57 6.15 1.88 0.06
CA PHE A 57 5.33 2.37 -1.04
C PHE A 57 5.25 3.89 -1.08
N ASP A 58 5.23 4.45 -2.28
CA ASP A 58 4.78 5.83 -2.47
C ASP A 58 3.24 5.93 -2.39
N ASN A 59 2.75 7.16 -2.30
CA ASN A 59 1.34 7.51 -2.16
C ASN A 59 0.43 6.99 -3.27
N LEU A 60 0.98 6.74 -4.46
CA LEU A 60 0.21 6.23 -5.59
C LEU A 60 -0.21 4.77 -5.38
N PHE A 61 0.63 4.00 -4.69
CA PHE A 61 0.46 2.57 -4.46
C PHE A 61 -0.16 2.25 -3.10
N THR A 62 -0.23 3.24 -2.21
CA THR A 62 -0.72 3.05 -0.84
C THR A 62 -2.26 2.97 -0.82
N ASN A 63 -2.78 1.76 -0.62
CA ASN A 63 -4.20 1.46 -0.45
C ASN A 63 -4.40 0.61 0.82
N LEU A 64 -5.41 0.92 1.64
CA LEU A 64 -5.71 0.18 2.86
C LEU A 64 -6.03 -1.30 2.58
N HIS A 65 -6.67 -1.62 1.45
CA HIS A 65 -6.90 -3.01 1.05
C HIS A 65 -5.59 -3.75 0.75
N LEU A 66 -4.58 -3.06 0.17
CA LEU A 66 -3.24 -3.62 -0.02
C LEU A 66 -2.57 -3.91 1.32
N LEU A 67 -2.63 -2.96 2.27
CA LEU A 67 -2.04 -3.13 3.59
C LEU A 67 -2.69 -4.29 4.36
N GLY A 68 -4.02 -4.43 4.28
CA GLY A 68 -4.74 -5.57 4.85
C GLY A 68 -4.28 -6.90 4.25
N HIS A 69 -4.17 -6.96 2.92
CA HIS A 69 -3.72 -8.17 2.23
C HIS A 69 -2.27 -8.56 2.57
N LEU A 70 -1.37 -7.58 2.69
CA LEU A 70 0.01 -7.84 3.09
C LEU A 70 0.09 -8.33 4.54
N LYS A 71 -0.73 -7.77 5.43
CA LYS A 71 -0.83 -8.22 6.83
C LYS A 71 -1.34 -9.66 6.93
N GLU A 72 -2.34 -10.05 6.15
CA GLU A 72 -2.82 -11.45 6.08
C GLU A 72 -1.72 -12.43 5.65
N LYS A 73 -0.75 -11.97 4.86
CA LYS A 73 0.42 -12.75 4.42
C LYS A 73 1.63 -12.61 5.34
N ASN A 74 1.48 -12.02 6.54
CA ASN A 74 2.56 -11.75 7.49
C ASN A 74 3.68 -10.85 6.95
N TYR A 75 3.38 -9.97 5.98
CA TYR A 75 4.32 -8.94 5.54
C TYR A 75 4.11 -7.62 6.28
N GLU A 76 5.20 -6.89 6.46
CA GLU A 76 5.16 -5.51 6.95
C GLU A 76 5.07 -4.53 5.77
N ALA A 77 4.43 -3.39 5.98
CA ALA A 77 4.26 -2.39 4.94
C ALA A 77 4.27 -0.97 5.51
N THR A 78 4.91 -0.05 4.81
CA THR A 78 4.90 1.38 5.13
C THR A 78 4.68 2.19 3.86
N GLY A 79 3.69 3.06 3.89
CA GLY A 79 3.34 3.92 2.77
C GLY A 79 2.79 5.26 3.22
N THR A 80 2.72 6.20 2.28
CA THR A 80 2.14 7.53 2.52
C THR A 80 0.71 7.56 1.98
N VAL A 81 -0.25 8.11 2.72
CA VAL A 81 -1.65 8.14 2.28
C VAL A 81 -2.02 9.53 1.78
N ARG A 82 -2.64 9.63 0.60
CA ARG A 82 -3.21 10.90 0.11
C ARG A 82 -4.40 11.31 0.97
N LYS A 83 -4.43 12.59 1.38
CA LYS A 83 -5.52 13.16 2.18
C LYS A 83 -6.91 12.92 1.59
N THR A 84 -7.04 12.99 0.26
CA THR A 84 -8.31 12.78 -0.47
C THR A 84 -8.85 11.35 -0.41
N VAL A 85 -7.97 10.37 -0.18
CA VAL A 85 -8.29 8.94 -0.16
C VAL A 85 -8.39 8.40 1.27
N CYS A 86 -8.02 9.20 2.26
CA CYS A 86 -8.18 8.87 3.66
C CYS A 86 -9.66 8.61 4.00
N PRO A 87 -10.01 7.48 4.64
CA PRO A 87 -11.39 7.23 5.06
C PRO A 87 -11.86 8.36 5.97
N LYS A 88 -13.05 8.92 5.70
CA LYS A 88 -13.65 9.96 6.55
C LYS A 88 -13.90 9.47 7.98
N ASN A 89 -14.06 8.16 8.15
CA ASN A 89 -14.29 7.48 9.42
C ASN A 89 -13.00 6.89 10.02
N ALA A 90 -11.83 7.14 9.43
CA ALA A 90 -10.59 6.85 10.13
C ALA A 90 -10.60 7.73 11.40
N PRO A 91 -10.43 7.14 12.60
CA PRO A 91 -10.61 7.84 13.88
C PRO A 91 -9.79 9.11 13.79
N SER A 92 -10.51 10.25 13.73
CA SER A 92 -10.08 11.54 13.22
C SER A 92 -8.56 11.61 13.23
N LEU A 93 -7.93 11.27 12.09
CA LEU A 93 -6.52 11.54 11.89
C LEU A 93 -6.41 13.00 12.26
N GLY A 94 -5.79 13.27 13.41
CA GLY A 94 -5.71 14.63 13.96
C GLY A 94 -5.20 15.62 12.90
N LEU A 95 -4.57 15.12 11.82
CA LEU A 95 -4.27 15.71 10.51
C LEU A 95 -5.29 16.70 9.91
N ILE A 96 -6.54 16.76 10.38
CA ILE A 96 -7.48 17.79 9.91
C ILE A 96 -7.24 19.10 10.68
N SER A 97 -6.76 20.10 9.93
CA SER A 97 -6.45 21.48 10.32
C SER A 97 -5.01 21.72 10.79
N SER A 98 -4.28 22.45 9.94
CA SER A 98 -2.99 23.10 10.19
C SER A 98 -3.11 24.25 11.19
N ASN A 99 -4.31 24.81 11.37
CA ASN A 99 -4.46 26.09 12.07
C ASN A 99 -4.39 25.94 13.59
N ALA A 100 -4.54 24.72 14.12
CA ALA A 100 -4.56 24.45 15.56
C ALA A 100 -3.34 23.65 16.06
N ARG A 101 -2.43 23.22 15.19
CA ARG A 101 -1.27 22.40 15.59
C ARG A 101 0.06 23.08 15.31
N PRO A 102 0.98 23.12 16.29
CA PRO A 102 2.32 23.61 16.07
C PRO A 102 3.04 22.81 14.98
N VAL A 103 3.87 23.50 14.21
CA VAL A 103 4.77 22.86 13.23
C VAL A 103 5.69 21.88 13.97
N GLY A 104 5.89 20.69 13.40
CA GLY A 104 6.74 19.64 13.99
C GLY A 104 6.02 18.69 14.96
N THR A 105 4.75 18.92 15.29
CA THR A 105 3.98 18.00 16.14
C THR A 105 3.50 16.76 15.35
N LYS A 106 3.66 15.57 15.93
CA LYS A 106 3.17 14.29 15.38
C LYS A 106 2.06 13.74 16.28
N SER A 107 1.03 13.11 15.70
CA SER A 107 0.05 12.32 16.46
C SER A 107 0.40 10.84 16.31
N THR A 108 0.62 10.16 17.44
CA THR A 108 1.16 8.79 17.49
C THR A 108 0.13 7.74 17.89
N ARG A 109 -1.11 8.11 18.25
CA ARG A 109 -2.09 7.16 18.81
C ARG A 109 -3.29 6.96 17.89
N PHE A 110 -3.42 5.76 17.35
CA PHE A 110 -4.65 5.22 16.77
C PHE A 110 -5.17 4.17 17.73
N GLN A 111 -6.27 4.43 18.43
CA GLN A 111 -6.96 3.40 19.20
C GLN A 111 -7.88 2.64 18.24
N THR A 112 -7.56 1.38 17.97
CA THR A 112 -8.54 0.43 17.44
C THR A 112 -9.32 -0.13 18.63
N THR A 113 -10.54 0.36 18.84
CA THR A 113 -11.52 -0.35 19.66
C THR A 113 -11.88 -1.63 18.91
N GLY A 114 -11.71 -2.77 19.58
CA GLY A 114 -12.03 -4.11 19.07
C GLY A 114 -13.51 -4.42 19.03
#